data_AF-A0A2N4S8S9-F1
#
_entry.id   AF-A0A2N4S8S9-F1
#
_cell.length_a   1.000
_cell.length_b   1.000
_cell.length_c   1.000
_cell.angle_alpha   90.00
_cell.angle_beta   90.00
_cell.angle_gamma   90.00
#
_symmetry.space_group_name_H-M   'P 1'
#
loop_
_entity.id
_entity.type
_entity.pdbx_description
1 polymer ?
#
loop_
_entity_poly.entity_id
_entity_poly.type
_entity_poly.pdbx_seq_one_letter_code
_entity_poly.pdbx_strand_id
1 'polypeptide(L)'
;MESVLSNKEKTVSRVEHFMQPFNLGRTLKNYSNVKQKGFSFTDVLVRLCTIQVLGMSIYQATREQISRLVLCGEKCVYYRLMENPLINWRGIYTRIVLRYYQIVADRSRCEGTKIIRCFVIDDALLEKTGKCIEGITKVFDHVTRRSVLGLKMPVLGYWDGFNFVALDASLHNETGESGKGGLTAKEQRRQYKASRDKDSFGAKSKKELTQSKIDTAVQMLQRASGLGLCADYPVSDSWFTCMEIIKEYTTDIRDILQVTAP
;
A
#
# COMPACT_ATOMS: atom_id res chain seq x y z
N MET A 1 0.47 13.57 19.16
CA MET A 1 0.91 13.77 17.76
C MET A 1 0.61 15.18 17.25
N GLU A 2 -0.50 15.81 17.64
CA GLU A 2 -0.88 17.16 17.14
C GLU A 2 0.12 18.28 17.48
N SER A 3 0.70 18.30 18.69
CA SER A 3 1.71 19.31 19.05
C SER A 3 3.02 19.19 18.24
N VAL A 4 3.31 17.99 17.74
CA VAL A 4 4.52 17.65 16.97
C VAL A 4 4.44 18.12 15.52
N LEU A 5 3.23 18.11 14.93
CA LEU A 5 2.99 18.48 13.54
C LEU A 5 2.82 20.00 13.34
N SER A 6 2.78 20.77 14.42
CA SER A 6 2.61 22.24 14.37
C SER A 6 3.79 22.97 13.73
N ASN A 7 5.00 22.42 13.84
CA ASN A 7 6.20 22.96 13.21
C ASN A 7 6.64 22.07 12.05
N LYS A 8 6.46 22.60 10.83
CA LYS A 8 6.71 21.89 9.57
C LYS A 8 8.17 21.46 9.43
N GLU A 9 9.13 22.34 9.72
CA GLU A 9 10.58 22.05 9.63
C GLU A 9 11.04 21.00 10.63
N LYS A 10 10.53 21.06 11.87
CA LYS A 10 10.80 20.03 12.89
C LYS A 10 10.21 18.68 12.47
N THR A 11 9.04 18.69 11.82
CA THR A 11 8.42 17.46 11.30
C THR A 11 9.27 16.84 10.20
N VAL A 12 9.75 17.64 9.24
CA VAL A 12 10.67 17.19 8.19
C VAL A 12 11.90 16.50 8.79
N SER A 13 12.57 17.17 9.73
CA SER A 13 13.78 16.63 10.38
C SER A 13 13.51 15.33 11.14
N ARG A 14 12.33 15.18 11.76
CA ARG A 14 11.93 13.96 12.47
C ARG A 14 11.64 12.80 11.52
N VAL A 15 10.99 13.06 10.38
CA VAL A 15 10.79 12.04 9.35
C VAL A 15 12.13 11.60 8.77
N GLU A 16 13.03 12.53 8.47
CA GLU A 16 14.40 12.22 8.01
C GLU A 16 15.13 11.32 9.02
N HIS A 17 15.05 11.64 10.32
CA HIS A 17 15.64 10.83 11.39
C HIS A 17 15.00 9.44 11.49
N PHE A 18 13.66 9.36 11.44
CA PHE A 18 12.92 8.10 11.47
C PHE A 18 13.28 7.18 10.29
N MET A 19 13.57 7.76 9.12
CA MET A 19 13.92 7.00 7.91
C MET A 19 15.36 6.48 7.91
N GLN A 20 16.25 6.96 8.77
CA GLN A 20 17.67 6.54 8.78
C GLN A 20 17.86 5.03 8.96
N PRO A 21 17.23 4.35 9.95
CA PRO A 21 17.46 2.92 10.19
C PRO A 21 17.02 2.02 9.03
N PHE A 22 16.12 2.50 8.18
CA PHE A 22 15.64 1.80 6.99
C PHE A 22 16.73 1.66 5.91
N ASN A 23 17.76 2.52 5.92
CA ASN A 23 18.84 2.52 4.93
C ASN A 23 18.30 2.33 3.51
N LEU A 24 17.44 3.26 3.08
CA LEU A 24 16.66 3.11 1.84
C LEU A 24 17.54 2.95 0.60
N GLY A 25 18.74 3.52 0.57
CA GLY A 25 19.70 3.32 -0.51
C GLY A 25 20.11 1.84 -0.67
N ARG A 26 20.36 1.13 0.44
CA ARG A 26 20.64 -0.31 0.42
C ARG A 26 19.38 -1.14 0.22
N THR A 27 18.30 -0.83 0.93
CA THR A 27 17.02 -1.56 0.89
C THR A 27 16.39 -1.53 -0.49
N LEU A 28 16.52 -0.40 -1.21
CA LEU A 28 15.96 -0.16 -2.53
C LEU A 28 17.05 -0.05 -3.60
N LYS A 29 18.21 -0.70 -3.41
CA LYS A 29 19.35 -0.66 -4.34
C LYS A 29 18.98 -1.00 -5.79
N ASN A 30 18.03 -1.92 -5.97
CA ASN A 30 17.56 -2.35 -7.29
C ASN A 30 16.74 -1.27 -8.02
N TYR A 31 16.35 -0.20 -7.32
CA TYR A 31 15.62 0.96 -7.85
C TYR A 31 16.54 2.18 -8.01
N SER A 32 17.84 2.05 -7.74
CA SER A 32 18.81 3.16 -7.84
C SER A 32 18.91 3.75 -9.26
N ASN A 33 18.64 2.94 -10.28
CA ASN A 33 18.60 3.37 -11.68
C ASN A 33 17.38 4.24 -12.03
N VAL A 34 16.37 4.31 -11.16
CA VAL A 34 15.19 5.18 -11.32
C VAL A 34 15.57 6.60 -10.92
N LYS A 35 16.43 7.26 -11.70
CA LYS A 35 16.80 8.67 -11.46
C LYS A 35 15.73 9.62 -11.98
N GLN A 36 15.44 10.67 -11.23
CA GLN A 36 14.48 11.71 -11.62
C GLN A 36 15.21 13.04 -11.86
N LYS A 37 15.66 13.29 -13.10
CA LYS A 37 16.36 14.53 -13.51
C LYS A 37 17.35 15.07 -12.44
N GLY A 38 18.31 14.25 -12.04
CA GLY A 38 19.35 14.64 -11.08
C GLY A 38 19.05 14.34 -9.61
N PHE A 39 17.81 13.97 -9.26
CA PHE A 39 17.47 13.51 -7.91
C PHE A 39 17.46 11.99 -7.81
N SER A 40 17.96 11.47 -6.68
CA SER A 40 17.91 10.05 -6.39
C SER A 40 16.47 9.61 -6.09
N PHE A 41 16.12 8.37 -6.45
CA PHE A 41 14.82 7.79 -6.19
C PHE A 41 14.43 7.88 -4.70
N THR A 42 15.36 7.51 -3.82
CA THR A 42 15.12 7.47 -2.37
C THR A 42 14.86 8.84 -1.80
N ASP A 43 15.54 9.88 -2.29
CA ASP A 43 15.34 11.23 -1.75
C ASP A 43 14.01 11.83 -2.22
N VAL A 44 13.54 11.49 -3.42
CA VAL A 44 12.20 11.89 -3.88
C VAL A 44 11.13 11.15 -3.07
N LEU A 45 11.33 9.86 -2.81
CA LEU A 45 10.41 9.02 -2.03
C LEU A 45 10.25 9.52 -0.59
N VAL A 46 11.35 9.81 0.12
CA VAL A 46 11.31 10.34 1.49
C VAL A 46 10.52 11.66 1.53
N ARG A 47 10.76 12.56 0.57
CA ARG A 47 10.01 13.83 0.49
C ARG A 47 8.53 13.63 0.23
N LEU A 48 8.14 12.69 -0.64
CA LEU A 48 6.73 12.33 -0.83
C LEU A 48 6.09 11.85 0.47
N CYS A 49 6.75 10.97 1.22
CA CYS A 49 6.28 10.51 2.52
C CYS A 49 6.14 11.68 3.51
N THR A 50 7.13 12.58 3.57
CA THR A 50 7.08 13.74 4.46
C THR A 50 5.93 14.69 4.11
N ILE A 51 5.68 14.93 2.82
CA ILE A 51 4.56 15.74 2.34
C ILE A 51 3.21 15.13 2.81
N GLN A 52 3.07 13.80 2.73
CA GLN A 52 1.88 13.10 3.23
C GLN A 52 1.73 13.19 4.74
N VAL A 53 2.81 13.04 5.51
CA VAL A 53 2.80 13.19 6.98
C VAL A 53 2.40 14.60 7.40
N LEU A 54 2.78 15.62 6.61
CA LEU A 54 2.36 17.00 6.83
C LEU A 54 0.91 17.29 6.43
N GLY A 55 0.20 16.34 5.80
CA GLY A 55 -1.16 16.53 5.32
C GLY A 55 -1.27 17.54 4.18
N MET A 56 -0.21 17.69 3.38
CA MET A 56 -0.13 18.70 2.31
C MET A 56 -0.17 18.06 0.93
N SER A 57 -0.68 18.80 -0.05
CA SER A 57 -0.44 18.48 -1.45
C SER A 57 0.98 18.87 -1.87
N ILE A 58 1.52 18.21 -2.91
CA ILE A 58 2.79 18.61 -3.56
C ILE A 58 2.74 20.08 -3.98
N TYR A 59 1.58 20.55 -4.44
CA TYR A 59 1.35 21.93 -4.80
C TYR A 59 1.57 22.88 -3.61
N GLN A 60 0.92 22.61 -2.47
CA GLN A 60 1.04 23.41 -1.25
C GLN A 60 2.47 23.38 -0.71
N ALA A 61 3.06 22.18 -0.56
CA ALA A 61 4.43 22.02 -0.04
C ALA A 61 5.46 22.80 -0.88
N THR A 62 5.30 22.82 -2.21
CA THR A 62 6.20 23.58 -3.08
C THR A 62 5.94 25.09 -3.02
N ARG A 63 4.66 25.51 -2.94
CA ARG A 63 4.29 26.94 -2.89
C ARG A 63 4.75 27.60 -1.59
N GLU A 64 4.63 26.88 -0.48
CA GLU A 64 5.04 27.36 0.84
C GLU A 64 6.55 27.30 1.08
N GLN A 65 7.32 26.84 0.08
CA GLN A 65 8.78 26.79 0.11
C GLN A 65 9.34 26.11 1.36
N ILE A 66 8.68 25.05 1.85
CA ILE A 66 9.15 24.29 3.02
C ILE A 66 10.55 23.77 2.68
N SER A 67 11.53 24.17 3.49
CA SER A 67 12.92 23.88 3.20
C SER A 67 13.12 22.36 3.18
N ARG A 68 14.05 21.88 2.37
CA ARG A 68 14.34 20.45 2.13
C ARG A 68 13.24 19.66 1.42
N LEU A 69 11.98 20.11 1.34
CA LEU A 69 10.91 19.47 0.54
C LEU A 69 10.84 19.99 -0.89
N VAL A 70 11.37 21.17 -1.15
CA VAL A 70 11.44 21.72 -2.51
C VAL A 70 12.67 21.19 -3.24
N LEU A 71 12.44 20.31 -4.21
CA LEU A 71 13.44 19.88 -5.17
C LEU A 71 13.55 20.92 -6.30
N CYS A 72 14.39 21.95 -6.11
CA CYS A 72 14.68 23.00 -7.11
C CYS A 72 13.44 23.51 -7.89
N GLY A 73 12.29 23.67 -7.23
CA GLY A 73 11.05 24.17 -7.83
C GLY A 73 10.29 23.20 -8.76
N GLU A 74 10.79 21.99 -9.03
CA GLU A 74 10.16 21.08 -10.00
C GLU A 74 9.12 20.14 -9.37
N LYS A 75 7.88 20.60 -9.19
CA LYS A 75 6.71 19.73 -8.88
C LYS A 75 6.64 18.50 -9.79
N CYS A 76 7.09 18.65 -11.04
CA CYS A 76 7.12 17.63 -12.06
C CYS A 76 7.96 16.41 -11.69
N VAL A 77 8.96 16.53 -10.80
CA VAL A 77 9.78 15.40 -10.35
C VAL A 77 8.93 14.38 -9.59
N TYR A 78 8.06 14.88 -8.70
CA TYR A 78 7.15 14.04 -7.92
C TYR A 78 6.11 13.34 -8.78
N TYR A 79 5.44 14.08 -9.66
CA TYR A 79 4.42 13.51 -10.54
C TYR A 79 5.01 12.49 -11.52
N ARG A 80 6.16 12.78 -12.14
CA ARG A 80 6.85 11.82 -13.02
C ARG A 80 7.22 10.53 -12.30
N LEU A 81 7.60 10.60 -11.03
CA LEU A 81 7.86 9.41 -10.24
C LEU A 81 6.57 8.60 -10.05
N MET A 82 5.51 9.23 -9.51
CA MET A 82 4.24 8.56 -9.19
C MET A 82 3.52 8.01 -10.43
N GLU A 83 3.65 8.67 -11.58
CA GLU A 83 2.99 8.29 -12.83
C GLU A 83 3.74 7.20 -13.60
N ASN A 84 4.97 6.85 -13.22
CA ASN A 84 5.78 5.87 -13.95
C ASN A 84 5.22 4.43 -13.77
N PRO A 85 4.64 3.81 -14.83
CA PRO A 85 4.00 2.50 -14.72
C PRO A 85 5.02 1.34 -14.62
N LEU A 86 6.30 1.60 -14.85
CA LEU A 86 7.38 0.61 -14.76
C LEU A 86 7.90 0.43 -13.33
N ILE A 87 7.51 1.30 -12.40
CA ILE A 87 7.92 1.19 -11.00
C ILE A 87 7.07 0.11 -10.31
N ASN A 88 7.75 -0.90 -9.77
CA ASN A 88 7.12 -1.90 -8.90
C ASN A 88 6.86 -1.34 -7.51
N TRP A 89 5.80 -0.54 -7.36
CA TRP A 89 5.40 0.09 -6.10
C TRP A 89 5.12 -0.92 -5.00
N ARG A 90 4.43 -2.03 -5.31
CA ARG A 90 4.20 -3.14 -4.35
C ARG A 90 5.52 -3.70 -3.84
N GLY A 91 6.47 -4.02 -4.73
CA GLY A 91 7.79 -4.51 -4.34
C GLY A 91 8.62 -3.53 -3.52
N ILE A 92 8.51 -2.21 -3.79
CA ILE A 92 9.13 -1.18 -2.95
C ILE A 92 8.53 -1.20 -1.55
N TYR A 93 7.20 -1.18 -1.47
CA TYR A 93 6.46 -1.22 -0.21
C TYR A 93 6.83 -2.46 0.62
N THR A 94 6.77 -3.65 0.02
CA THR A 94 7.15 -4.91 0.68
C THR A 94 8.56 -4.85 1.25
N ARG A 95 9.54 -4.32 0.51
CA ARG A 95 10.93 -4.20 1.00
C ARG A 95 11.04 -3.25 2.20
N ILE A 96 10.30 -2.14 2.19
CA ILE A 96 10.27 -1.19 3.30
C ILE A 96 9.63 -1.84 4.53
N VAL A 97 8.51 -2.55 4.36
CA VAL A 97 7.81 -3.24 5.45
C VAL A 97 8.66 -4.35 6.05
N LEU A 98 9.31 -5.18 5.24
CA LEU A 98 10.23 -6.21 5.74
C LEU A 98 11.44 -5.58 6.46
N ARG A 99 11.93 -4.45 5.97
CA ARG A 99 13.00 -3.73 6.66
C ARG A 99 12.55 -3.16 8.00
N TYR A 100 11.35 -2.60 8.06
CA TYR A 100 10.73 -2.19 9.33
C TYR A 100 10.64 -3.38 10.29
N TYR A 101 10.13 -4.52 9.80
CA TYR A 101 10.01 -5.74 10.58
C TYR A 101 11.35 -6.16 11.20
N GLN A 102 12.43 -6.16 10.40
CA GLN A 102 13.78 -6.44 10.90
C GLN A 102 14.28 -5.44 11.96
N ILE A 103 13.89 -4.17 11.88
CA ILE A 103 14.29 -3.14 12.85
C ILE A 103 13.57 -3.34 14.20
N VAL A 104 12.33 -3.83 14.18
CA VAL A 104 11.48 -3.94 15.38
C VAL A 104 11.44 -5.35 15.98
N ALA A 105 11.72 -6.40 15.21
CA ALA A 105 11.59 -7.80 15.63
C ALA A 105 12.40 -8.16 16.89
N ASP A 106 13.54 -7.50 17.12
CA ASP A 106 14.41 -7.76 18.28
C ASP A 106 13.96 -7.05 19.56
N ARG A 107 13.07 -6.04 19.46
CA ARG A 107 12.75 -5.15 20.58
C ARG A 107 11.57 -5.62 21.44
N SER A 108 10.88 -6.67 21.00
CA SER A 108 9.55 -7.00 21.54
C SER A 108 9.45 -8.41 22.14
N ARG A 109 10.48 -9.24 22.06
CA ARG A 109 10.40 -10.64 22.51
C ARG A 109 10.72 -10.77 24.01
N CYS A 110 9.69 -10.97 24.83
CA CYS A 110 9.85 -11.44 26.20
C CYS A 110 9.88 -12.98 26.22
N GLU A 111 10.89 -13.57 26.85
CA GLU A 111 11.01 -15.03 27.01
C GLU A 111 9.78 -15.61 27.73
N GLY A 112 9.26 -16.75 27.23
CA GLY A 112 8.19 -17.51 27.89
C GLY A 112 6.74 -17.18 27.47
N THR A 113 6.50 -16.22 26.58
CA THR A 113 5.13 -15.92 26.11
C THR A 113 4.82 -16.64 24.80
N LYS A 114 3.68 -17.35 24.73
CA LYS A 114 3.17 -17.89 23.45
C LYS A 114 2.74 -16.73 22.55
N ILE A 115 3.52 -16.47 21.52
CA ILE A 115 3.24 -15.42 20.53
C ILE A 115 2.23 -15.96 19.52
N ILE A 116 1.11 -15.26 19.35
CA ILE A 116 0.12 -15.55 18.31
C ILE A 116 0.37 -14.60 17.15
N ARG A 117 0.59 -15.16 15.96
CA ARG A 117 0.75 -14.43 14.71
C ARG A 117 -0.51 -14.57 13.88
N CYS A 118 -0.95 -13.46 13.29
CA CYS A 118 -2.16 -13.47 12.47
C CYS A 118 -1.91 -12.75 11.15
N PHE A 119 -2.49 -13.29 10.08
CA PHE A 119 -2.77 -12.51 8.90
C PHE A 119 -4.17 -11.92 9.05
N VAL A 120 -4.28 -10.60 8.86
CA VAL A 120 -5.52 -9.85 9.03
C VAL A 120 -5.95 -9.31 7.68
N ILE A 121 -7.15 -9.65 7.22
CA ILE A 121 -7.68 -9.21 5.92
C ILE A 121 -8.88 -8.31 6.18
N ASP A 122 -8.85 -7.12 5.61
CA ASP A 122 -9.93 -6.13 5.71
C ASP A 122 -10.00 -5.29 4.42
N ASP A 123 -11.12 -4.60 4.17
CA ASP A 123 -11.26 -3.65 3.07
C ASP A 123 -11.49 -2.20 3.54
N ALA A 124 -10.59 -1.31 3.13
CA ALA A 124 -10.74 0.12 3.39
C ALA A 124 -11.50 0.81 2.26
N LEU A 125 -12.37 1.77 2.60
CA LEU A 125 -12.99 2.68 1.64
C LEU A 125 -12.06 3.88 1.38
N LEU A 126 -11.67 4.09 0.12
CA LEU A 126 -10.96 5.28 -0.32
C LEU A 126 -11.91 6.22 -1.05
N GLU A 127 -12.61 7.07 -0.29
CA GLU A 127 -13.49 8.09 -0.86
C GLU A 127 -12.70 9.12 -1.68
N LYS A 128 -13.29 9.54 -2.81
CA LYS A 128 -12.73 10.53 -3.73
C LYS A 128 -13.82 11.46 -4.24
N THR A 129 -13.42 12.67 -4.59
CA THR A 129 -14.31 13.68 -5.19
C THR A 129 -14.16 13.76 -6.72
N GLY A 130 -13.02 13.35 -7.26
CA GLY A 130 -12.70 13.45 -8.69
C GLY A 130 -13.23 12.29 -9.53
N LYS A 131 -14.05 12.59 -10.54
CA LYS A 131 -14.61 11.60 -11.47
C LYS A 131 -13.68 11.22 -12.63
N CYS A 132 -12.58 11.95 -12.81
CA CYS A 132 -11.62 11.69 -13.89
C CYS A 132 -10.52 10.67 -13.48
N ILE A 133 -10.57 10.12 -12.26
CA ILE A 133 -9.62 9.10 -11.81
C ILE A 133 -9.87 7.80 -12.59
N GLU A 134 -8.81 7.14 -13.04
CA GLU A 134 -8.92 5.88 -13.79
C GLU A 134 -9.56 4.79 -12.93
N GLY A 135 -10.63 4.17 -13.43
CA GLY A 135 -11.28 3.05 -12.76
C GLY A 135 -12.13 3.42 -11.55
N ILE A 136 -12.32 4.71 -11.25
CA ILE A 136 -13.18 5.15 -10.15
C ILE A 136 -14.64 4.76 -10.39
N THR A 137 -15.33 4.31 -9.35
CA THR A 137 -16.78 4.03 -9.38
C THR A 137 -17.44 4.60 -8.13
N LYS A 138 -18.76 4.47 -8.03
CA LYS A 138 -19.45 4.52 -6.75
C LYS A 138 -19.30 3.17 -6.08
N VAL A 139 -18.83 3.19 -4.83
CA VAL A 139 -18.63 2.02 -3.99
C VAL A 139 -19.53 2.13 -2.76
N PHE A 140 -20.01 1.01 -2.23
CA PHE A 140 -20.91 1.03 -1.08
C PHE A 140 -20.14 1.23 0.23
N ASP A 141 -20.55 2.24 0.99
CA ASP A 141 -20.11 2.48 2.35
C ASP A 141 -21.11 1.87 3.34
N HIS A 142 -20.65 0.87 4.08
CA HIS A 142 -21.47 0.17 5.07
C HIS A 142 -21.73 1.02 6.31
N VAL A 143 -20.86 1.99 6.61
CA VAL A 143 -20.98 2.88 7.77
C VAL A 143 -22.11 3.87 7.52
N THR A 144 -22.05 4.61 6.41
CA THR A 144 -23.09 5.60 6.07
C THR A 144 -24.29 5.01 5.33
N ARG A 145 -24.24 3.73 4.95
CA ARG A 145 -25.25 3.01 4.15
C ARG A 145 -25.54 3.68 2.81
N ARG A 146 -24.53 4.28 2.19
CA ARG A 146 -24.65 5.03 0.94
C ARG A 146 -23.56 4.64 -0.05
N SER A 147 -23.84 4.79 -1.33
CA SER A 147 -22.82 4.64 -2.37
C SER A 147 -22.10 5.97 -2.59
N VAL A 148 -20.81 6.01 -2.30
CA VAL A 148 -19.95 7.20 -2.44
C VAL A 148 -18.95 6.99 -3.57
N LEU A 149 -18.48 8.08 -4.19
CA LEU A 149 -17.47 7.99 -5.23
C LEU A 149 -16.13 7.60 -4.61
N GLY A 150 -15.51 6.52 -5.07
CA GLY A 150 -14.31 5.98 -4.42
C GLY A 150 -13.76 4.71 -5.05
N LEU A 151 -12.84 4.09 -4.31
CA LEU A 151 -12.31 2.75 -4.55
C LEU A 151 -12.38 1.97 -3.23
N LYS A 152 -12.47 0.66 -3.33
CA LYS A 152 -12.19 -0.24 -2.20
C LYS A 152 -10.73 -0.62 -2.22
N MET A 153 -10.14 -0.79 -1.05
CA MET A 153 -8.75 -1.17 -0.90
C MET A 153 -8.68 -2.37 0.05
N PRO A 154 -8.74 -3.61 -0.48
CA PRO A 154 -8.37 -4.79 0.30
C PRO A 154 -6.93 -4.65 0.78
N VAL A 155 -6.71 -4.93 2.06
CA VAL A 155 -5.41 -4.86 2.72
C VAL A 155 -5.15 -6.17 3.45
N LEU A 156 -3.95 -6.71 3.27
CA LEU A 156 -3.41 -7.77 4.10
C LEU A 156 -2.49 -7.15 5.15
N GLY A 157 -2.86 -7.28 6.42
CA GLY A 157 -2.05 -6.99 7.58
C GLY A 157 -1.39 -8.23 8.16
N TYR A 158 -0.30 -8.03 8.89
CA TYR A 158 0.38 -9.05 9.66
C TYR A 158 0.61 -8.56 11.08
N TRP A 159 0.11 -9.36 12.01
CA TRP A 159 0.28 -9.22 13.44
C TRP A 159 1.30 -10.24 13.90
N ASP A 160 2.38 -9.79 14.54
CA ASP A 160 3.44 -10.67 15.05
C ASP A 160 3.37 -10.91 16.57
N GLY A 161 2.29 -10.50 17.22
CA GLY A 161 2.13 -10.50 18.68
C GLY A 161 2.43 -9.15 19.34
N PHE A 162 3.16 -8.26 18.67
CA PHE A 162 3.62 -6.98 19.24
C PHE A 162 3.43 -5.79 18.28
N ASN A 163 3.67 -6.03 17.00
CA ASN A 163 3.62 -5.07 15.92
C ASN A 163 2.54 -5.50 14.93
N PHE A 164 1.82 -4.51 14.41
CA PHE A 164 0.94 -4.68 13.27
C PHE A 164 1.51 -3.94 12.07
N VAL A 165 1.65 -4.64 10.94
CA VAL A 165 2.13 -4.05 9.69
C VAL A 165 1.18 -4.40 8.55
N ALA A 166 0.81 -3.42 7.73
CA ALA A 166 0.21 -3.71 6.43
C ALA A 166 1.30 -4.28 5.51
N LEU A 167 1.06 -5.47 4.95
CA LEU A 167 2.00 -6.20 4.09
C LEU A 167 1.74 -5.95 2.61
N ASP A 168 0.47 -5.90 2.23
CA ASP A 168 0.05 -5.77 0.85
C ASP A 168 -1.31 -5.07 0.76
N ALA A 169 -1.57 -4.43 -0.37
CA ALA A 169 -2.82 -3.78 -0.69
C ALA A 169 -3.07 -3.82 -2.20
N SER A 170 -4.35 -3.71 -2.56
CA SER A 170 -4.80 -3.55 -3.95
C SER A 170 -5.92 -2.52 -4.01
N LEU A 171 -6.17 -1.96 -5.19
CA LEU A 171 -7.28 -1.05 -5.41
C LEU A 171 -8.33 -1.75 -6.25
N HIS A 172 -9.59 -1.63 -5.87
CA HIS A 172 -10.72 -2.27 -6.49
C HIS A 172 -11.84 -1.26 -6.74
N ASN A 173 -12.54 -1.45 -7.85
CA ASN A 173 -13.79 -0.77 -8.14
C ASN A 173 -15.00 -1.69 -7.91
N GLU A 174 -16.18 -1.09 -7.87
CA GLU A 174 -17.44 -1.82 -7.75
C GLU A 174 -18.34 -1.38 -8.91
N THR A 175 -18.34 -2.17 -9.98
CA THR A 175 -19.09 -1.84 -11.21
C THR A 175 -20.56 -2.24 -11.15
N GLY A 176 -20.90 -3.22 -10.30
CA GLY A 176 -22.23 -3.82 -10.21
C GLY A 176 -22.65 -4.49 -11.53
N GLU A 177 -23.87 -5.02 -11.56
CA GLU A 177 -24.40 -5.75 -12.73
C GLU A 177 -24.45 -4.90 -14.01
N SER A 178 -24.71 -3.60 -13.85
CA SER A 178 -24.76 -2.66 -14.98
C SER A 178 -23.41 -2.43 -15.68
N GLY A 179 -22.29 -2.86 -15.06
CA GLY A 179 -20.93 -2.56 -15.51
C GLY A 179 -20.55 -1.07 -15.38
N LYS A 180 -21.46 -0.21 -14.91
CA LYS A 180 -21.30 1.25 -14.92
C LYS A 180 -20.72 1.82 -13.62
N GLY A 181 -20.79 1.05 -12.53
CA GLY A 181 -20.30 1.48 -11.22
C GLY A 181 -20.90 2.79 -10.75
N GLY A 182 -22.19 3.01 -10.99
CA GLY A 182 -22.89 4.22 -10.57
C GLY A 182 -22.48 5.53 -11.28
N LEU A 183 -21.80 5.44 -12.43
CA LEU A 183 -21.44 6.59 -13.27
C LEU A 183 -22.15 6.57 -14.63
N THR A 184 -22.34 7.74 -15.24
CA THR A 184 -22.84 7.84 -16.61
C THR A 184 -21.76 7.47 -17.63
N ALA A 185 -22.16 7.06 -18.83
CA ALA A 185 -21.20 6.76 -19.90
C ALA A 185 -20.32 7.98 -20.26
N LYS A 186 -20.85 9.21 -20.16
CA LYS A 186 -20.09 10.45 -20.36
C LYS A 186 -19.00 10.62 -19.30
N GLU A 187 -19.31 10.35 -18.04
CA GLU A 187 -18.33 10.43 -16.94
C GLU A 187 -17.25 9.36 -17.08
N GLN A 188 -17.61 8.12 -17.39
CA GLN A 188 -16.64 7.05 -17.64
C GLN A 188 -15.70 7.36 -18.80
N ARG A 189 -16.21 7.96 -19.89
CA ARG A 189 -15.37 8.38 -21.03
C ARG A 189 -14.36 9.47 -20.67
N ARG A 190 -14.63 10.28 -19.64
CA ARG A 190 -13.74 11.35 -19.15
C ARG A 190 -12.69 10.86 -18.16
N GLN A 191 -12.77 9.61 -17.69
CA GLN A 191 -11.74 9.04 -16.84
C GLN A 191 -10.39 9.03 -17.56
N TYR A 192 -9.34 9.25 -16.78
CA TYR A 192 -7.97 9.17 -17.23
C TYR A 192 -7.70 7.79 -17.84
N LYS A 193 -6.96 7.79 -18.94
CA LYS A 193 -6.51 6.58 -19.63
C LYS A 193 -5.05 6.77 -19.97
N ALA A 194 -4.20 5.89 -19.48
CA ALA A 194 -2.81 5.81 -19.91
C ALA A 194 -2.58 4.54 -20.72
N SER A 195 -1.88 4.71 -21.84
CA SER A 195 -1.25 3.60 -22.55
C SER A 195 -0.10 3.08 -21.70
N ARG A 196 -0.05 1.77 -21.53
CA ARG A 196 0.96 1.09 -20.72
C ARG A 196 1.33 -0.20 -21.40
N ASP A 197 2.59 -0.59 -21.25
CA ASP A 197 3.05 -1.92 -21.62
C ASP A 197 2.26 -2.99 -20.82
N LYS A 198 1.85 -4.08 -21.47
CA LYS A 198 0.97 -5.10 -20.88
C LYS A 198 1.63 -5.84 -19.70
N ASP A 199 2.95 -5.90 -19.68
CA ASP A 199 3.76 -6.59 -18.67
C ASP A 199 4.25 -5.65 -17.57
N SER A 200 4.04 -4.34 -17.73
CA SER A 200 4.34 -3.34 -16.72
C SER A 200 3.60 -3.57 -15.40
N PHE A 201 4.20 -3.14 -14.29
CA PHE A 201 3.58 -3.22 -12.97
C PHE A 201 2.28 -2.42 -12.90
N GLY A 202 2.24 -1.24 -13.54
CA GLY A 202 1.02 -0.45 -13.64
C GLY A 202 -0.12 -1.15 -14.39
N ALA A 203 0.18 -1.96 -15.42
CA ALA A 203 -0.83 -2.76 -16.10
C ALA A 203 -1.36 -3.91 -15.23
N LYS A 204 -0.48 -4.55 -14.44
CA LYS A 204 -0.87 -5.57 -13.47
C LYS A 204 -1.79 -4.98 -12.39
N SER A 205 -1.41 -3.88 -11.76
CA SER A 205 -2.26 -3.18 -10.77
C SER A 205 -3.58 -2.70 -11.36
N LYS A 206 -3.61 -2.30 -12.63
CA LYS A 206 -4.87 -1.93 -13.31
C LYS A 206 -5.82 -3.12 -13.49
N LYS A 207 -5.30 -4.32 -13.75
CA LYS A 207 -6.12 -5.54 -13.87
C LYS A 207 -6.78 -5.91 -12.53
N GLU A 208 -6.10 -5.65 -11.42
CA GLU A 208 -6.62 -5.91 -10.08
C GLU A 208 -7.88 -5.08 -9.77
N LEU A 209 -8.06 -3.91 -10.41
CA LEU A 209 -9.22 -3.02 -10.19
C LEU A 209 -10.57 -3.74 -10.30
N THR A 210 -10.69 -4.71 -11.21
CA THR A 210 -11.94 -5.46 -11.44
C THR A 210 -11.86 -6.89 -10.96
N GLN A 211 -10.78 -7.27 -10.26
CA GLN A 211 -10.61 -8.62 -9.74
C GLN A 211 -11.49 -8.84 -8.51
N SER A 212 -11.85 -10.10 -8.24
CA SER A 212 -12.51 -10.48 -6.99
C SER A 212 -11.65 -10.09 -5.79
N LYS A 213 -12.24 -9.48 -4.77
CA LYS A 213 -11.55 -9.17 -3.52
C LYS A 213 -11.04 -10.45 -2.84
N ILE A 214 -11.77 -11.56 -2.97
CA ILE A 214 -11.37 -12.87 -2.43
C ILE A 214 -10.13 -13.41 -3.15
N ASP A 215 -10.13 -13.40 -4.49
CA ASP A 215 -8.96 -13.86 -5.26
C ASP A 215 -7.73 -12.99 -4.97
N THR A 216 -7.93 -11.67 -4.86
CA THR A 216 -6.86 -10.75 -4.46
C THR A 216 -6.32 -11.09 -3.07
N ALA A 217 -7.19 -11.36 -2.10
CA ALA A 217 -6.81 -11.73 -0.74
C ALA A 217 -5.99 -13.04 -0.72
N VAL A 218 -6.43 -14.07 -1.45
CA VAL A 218 -5.67 -15.33 -1.62
C VAL A 218 -4.29 -15.05 -2.21
N GLN A 219 -4.20 -14.24 -3.27
CA GLN A 219 -2.92 -13.91 -3.87
C GLN A 219 -2.01 -13.07 -2.92
N MET A 220 -2.59 -12.24 -2.04
CA MET A 220 -1.82 -11.53 -1.01
C MET A 220 -1.23 -12.51 0.01
N LEU A 221 -1.99 -13.52 0.43
CA LEU A 221 -1.52 -14.57 1.33
C LEU A 221 -0.38 -15.37 0.71
N GLN A 222 -0.56 -15.85 -0.52
CA GLN A 222 0.47 -16.57 -1.28
C GLN A 222 1.78 -15.77 -1.38
N ARG A 223 1.67 -14.45 -1.61
CA ARG A 223 2.85 -13.57 -1.62
C ARG A 223 3.47 -13.44 -0.23
N ALA A 224 2.68 -13.32 0.83
CA ALA A 224 3.18 -13.24 2.20
C ALA A 224 3.90 -14.53 2.62
N SER A 225 3.32 -15.69 2.31
CA SER A 225 3.93 -17.01 2.54
C SER A 225 5.21 -17.17 1.73
N GLY A 226 5.23 -16.70 0.48
CA GLY A 226 6.45 -16.63 -0.35
C GLY A 226 7.55 -15.71 0.18
N LEU A 227 7.24 -14.80 1.13
CA LEU A 227 8.24 -14.01 1.87
C LEU A 227 8.75 -14.72 3.13
N GLY A 228 8.26 -15.92 3.43
CA GLY A 228 8.57 -16.69 4.63
C GLY A 228 7.83 -16.22 5.88
N LEU A 229 6.76 -15.41 5.74
CA LEU A 229 5.92 -15.02 6.86
C LEU A 229 4.93 -16.14 7.17
N CYS A 230 4.87 -16.54 8.44
CA CYS A 230 3.95 -17.58 8.91
C CYS A 230 2.96 -16.98 9.91
N ALA A 231 1.68 -17.30 9.76
CA ALA A 231 0.64 -16.95 10.71
C ALA A 231 0.03 -18.21 11.33
N ASP A 232 -0.39 -18.11 12.59
CA ASP A 232 -1.09 -19.18 13.29
C ASP A 232 -2.59 -19.16 12.93
N TYR A 233 -3.14 -17.98 12.63
CA TYR A 233 -4.56 -17.82 12.28
C TYR A 233 -4.82 -16.76 11.18
N PRO A 234 -5.82 -17.00 10.31
CA PRO A 234 -6.53 -15.93 9.64
C PRO A 234 -7.37 -15.11 10.62
N VAL A 235 -7.44 -13.81 10.38
CA VAL A 235 -8.47 -12.93 10.93
C VAL A 235 -9.07 -12.13 9.79
N SER A 236 -10.38 -12.15 9.63
CA SER A 236 -11.07 -11.34 8.63
C SER A 236 -12.49 -11.00 9.07
N ASP A 237 -13.09 -10.02 8.40
CA ASP A 237 -14.53 -9.80 8.50
C ASP A 237 -15.33 -10.97 7.88
N SER A 238 -16.65 -10.96 8.07
CA SER A 238 -17.52 -11.99 7.50
C SER A 238 -17.64 -11.96 5.98
N TRP A 239 -17.28 -10.85 5.32
CA TRP A 239 -17.26 -10.77 3.87
C TRP A 239 -16.12 -11.60 3.30
N PHE A 240 -14.95 -11.58 3.95
CA PHE A 240 -13.80 -12.37 3.57
C PHE A 240 -13.82 -13.81 4.12
N THR A 241 -14.76 -14.16 5.00
CA THR A 241 -14.86 -15.54 5.52
C THR A 241 -15.48 -16.50 4.50
N CYS A 242 -14.65 -17.07 3.62
CA CYS A 242 -15.05 -18.05 2.62
C CYS A 242 -14.11 -19.28 2.56
N MET A 243 -14.57 -20.35 1.91
CA MET A 243 -13.82 -21.63 1.85
C MET A 243 -12.49 -21.51 1.11
N GLU A 244 -12.40 -20.63 0.13
CA GLU A 244 -11.18 -20.34 -0.63
C GLU A 244 -10.09 -19.81 0.30
N ILE A 245 -10.42 -18.83 1.13
CA ILE A 245 -9.50 -18.27 2.11
C ILE A 245 -9.13 -19.35 3.14
N ILE A 246 -10.11 -20.06 3.72
CA ILE A 246 -9.84 -21.11 4.71
C ILE A 246 -8.89 -22.20 4.17
N LYS A 247 -9.08 -22.62 2.91
CA LYS A 247 -8.22 -23.63 2.25
C LYS A 247 -6.79 -23.14 2.07
N GLU A 248 -6.60 -21.88 1.69
CA GLU A 248 -5.26 -21.30 1.54
C GLU A 248 -4.48 -21.37 2.86
N TYR A 249 -5.09 -20.90 3.96
CA TYR A 249 -4.49 -20.98 5.30
C TYR A 249 -4.23 -22.43 5.76
N THR A 250 -5.11 -23.36 5.45
CA THR A 250 -4.94 -24.76 5.85
C THR A 250 -3.80 -25.44 5.09
N THR A 251 -3.55 -25.03 3.85
CA THR A 251 -2.44 -25.54 3.02
C THR A 251 -1.11 -25.02 3.57
N ASP A 252 -1.03 -23.73 3.87
CA ASP A 252 0.14 -23.12 4.52
C ASP A 252 0.48 -23.78 5.86
N ILE A 253 -0.52 -24.10 6.70
CA ILE A 253 -0.30 -24.81 7.98
C ILE A 253 0.22 -26.24 7.75
N ARG A 254 -0.26 -26.95 6.73
CA ARG A 254 0.18 -28.32 6.43
C ARG A 254 1.62 -28.36 5.91
N ASP A 255 2.02 -27.39 5.10
CA ASP A 255 3.39 -27.30 4.60
C ASP A 255 4.38 -26.98 5.74
N ILE A 256 3.98 -26.18 6.74
CA ILE A 256 4.76 -25.94 7.96
C ILE A 256 4.92 -27.23 8.80
N LEU A 257 3.88 -28.06 8.90
CA LEU A 257 3.92 -29.32 9.63
C LEU A 257 4.76 -30.40 8.91
N GLN A 258 4.86 -30.35 7.58
CA GLN A 258 5.72 -31.28 6.82
C GLN A 258 7.21 -30.91 6.89
N VAL A 259 7.56 -29.64 7.07
CA VAL A 259 8.96 -29.20 7.29
C VAL A 259 9.43 -29.45 8.73
N THR A 260 8.51 -29.71 9.66
CA THR A 260 8.80 -29.96 11.08
C THR A 260 8.60 -31.42 11.52
N ALA A 261 8.25 -32.33 10.59
CA ALA A 261 8.29 -33.75 10.83
C ALA A 261 9.72 -34.29 10.57
N PRO A 262 10.29 -35.13 11.46
CA PRO A 262 11.67 -35.60 11.41
C PRO A 262 12.00 -36.48 10.19
#